data_AF-A0A2V5LP44-F1
#
_entry.id   AF-A0A2V5LP44-F1
#
_cell.length_a   1.000
_cell.length_b   1.000
_cell.length_c   1.000
_cell.angle_alpha   90.00
_cell.angle_beta   90.00
_cell.angle_gamma   90.00
#
_symmetry.space_group_name_H-M   'P 1'
#
loop_
_entity.id
_entity.type
_entity.pdbx_description
1 polymer ?
#
loop_
_entity_poly.entity_id
_entity_poly.type
_entity_poly.pdbx_seq_one_letter_code
_entity_poly.pdbx_strand_id
1 'polypeptide(L)'
;ADVAAARTAIALKARRLVFMSDVPGLLRDPKDDATLMSHLRALDVPELKRAGVIGEGMLPKVDSAIAAIETGVEKVQFVDGRIPHSVLLEIFTDAGVGTEVVR
;
A
#
# COMPACT_ATOMS: atom_id res chain seq x y z
N ALA A 1 11.92 -8.28 3.11
CA ALA A 1 10.79 -8.43 4.05
C ALA A 1 9.44 -8.41 3.33
N ASP A 2 9.20 -7.44 2.44
CA ASP A 2 7.89 -7.26 1.77
C ASP A 2 7.38 -8.49 1.02
N VAL A 3 8.24 -9.12 0.21
CA VAL A 3 7.91 -10.37 -0.50
C VAL A 3 7.51 -11.49 0.47
N ALA A 4 8.22 -11.62 1.59
CA ALA A 4 7.90 -12.64 2.60
C ALA A 4 6.53 -12.36 3.23
N ALA A 5 6.26 -11.12 3.63
CA ALA A 5 4.96 -10.72 4.19
C ALA A 5 3.80 -10.95 3.20
N ALA A 6 3.99 -10.60 1.92
CA ALA A 6 3.01 -10.85 0.87
C ALA A 6 2.75 -12.36 0.68
N ARG A 7 3.80 -13.18 0.60
CA ARG A 7 3.66 -14.63 0.47
C ARG A 7 2.98 -15.26 1.68
N THR A 8 3.28 -14.79 2.89
CA THR A 8 2.60 -15.24 4.12
C THR A 8 1.12 -14.85 4.09
N ALA A 9 0.78 -13.61 3.74
CA ALA A 9 -0.59 -13.14 3.64
C ALA A 9 -1.40 -13.95 2.62
N ILE A 10 -0.79 -14.23 1.45
CA ILE A 10 -1.37 -15.09 0.42
C ILE A 10 -1.63 -16.51 0.96
N ALA A 11 -0.62 -17.13 1.57
CA ALA A 11 -0.73 -18.49 2.09
C ALA A 11 -1.80 -18.63 3.18
N LEU A 12 -1.95 -17.59 4.01
CA LEU A 12 -2.95 -17.53 5.07
C LEU A 12 -4.35 -17.09 4.59
N LYS A 13 -4.50 -16.73 3.30
CA LYS A 13 -5.72 -16.09 2.76
C LYS A 13 -6.15 -14.89 3.62
N ALA A 14 -5.18 -14.06 3.98
CA ALA A 14 -5.41 -12.92 4.85
C ALA A 14 -6.40 -11.94 4.22
N ARG A 15 -7.31 -11.41 5.04
CA ARG A 15 -8.24 -10.36 4.61
C ARG A 15 -7.51 -9.04 4.31
N ARG A 16 -6.47 -8.72 5.08
CA ARG A 16 -5.69 -7.49 4.94
C ARG A 16 -4.20 -7.77 5.10
N LEU A 17 -3.38 -7.04 4.34
CA LEU A 17 -1.92 -6.98 4.49
C LEU A 17 -1.51 -5.52 4.66
N VAL A 18 -0.78 -5.21 5.73
CA VAL A 18 -0.33 -3.84 6.03
C VAL A 18 1.18 -3.77 5.90
N PHE A 19 1.67 -2.89 5.04
CA PHE A 19 3.08 -2.49 4.96
C PHE A 19 3.27 -1.17 5.71
N MET A 20 4.06 -1.20 6.77
CA MET A 20 4.50 0.02 7.46
C MET A 20 5.75 0.58 6.78
N SER A 21 5.75 1.89 6.53
CA SER A 21 6.87 2.62 5.92
C SER A 21 7.23 3.86 6.73
N ASP A 22 8.29 4.54 6.35
CA ASP A 22 8.70 5.87 6.81
C ASP A 22 8.13 7.01 5.97
N VAL A 23 7.14 6.73 5.12
CA VAL A 23 6.42 7.70 4.29
C VAL A 23 4.90 7.54 4.47
N PRO A 24 4.09 8.58 4.21
CA PRO A 24 2.64 8.54 4.42
C PRO A 24 1.91 7.43 3.67
N GLY A 25 2.41 7.06 2.49
CA GLY A 25 1.80 6.09 1.58
C GLY A 25 2.35 6.29 0.18
N LEU A 26 1.50 6.11 -0.83
CA LEU A 26 1.83 6.46 -2.23
C LEU A 26 1.35 7.88 -2.52
N LEU A 27 2.30 8.78 -2.79
CA LEU A 27 2.04 10.17 -3.17
C LEU A 27 2.06 10.29 -4.71
N ARG A 28 1.23 11.18 -5.29
CA ARG A 28 1.36 11.52 -6.72
C ARG A 28 2.61 12.36 -6.99
N ASP A 29 2.93 13.26 -6.06
CA ASP A 29 4.17 14.02 -6.02
C ASP A 29 4.89 13.68 -4.71
N PRO A 30 6.05 13.02 -4.75
CA PRO A 30 6.85 12.71 -3.56
C PRO A 30 7.26 13.93 -2.71
N LYS A 31 7.13 15.15 -3.23
CA LYS A 31 7.45 16.40 -2.53
C LYS A 31 6.24 17.06 -1.85
N ASP A 32 5.04 16.55 -2.09
CA ASP A 32 3.80 17.12 -1.58
C ASP A 32 2.91 16.03 -0.94
N ASP A 33 2.92 15.97 0.39
CA ASP A 33 2.12 15.04 1.18
C ASP A 33 0.60 15.20 0.94
N ALA A 34 0.13 16.37 0.49
CA ALA A 34 -1.28 16.58 0.13
C ALA A 34 -1.71 15.75 -1.09
N THR A 35 -0.74 15.18 -1.83
CA THR A 35 -0.99 14.33 -2.99
C THR A 35 -1.10 12.84 -2.65
N LEU A 36 -1.27 12.50 -1.37
CA LEU A 36 -1.51 11.13 -0.91
C LEU A 36 -2.71 10.50 -1.64
N MET A 37 -2.44 9.38 -2.29
CA MET A 37 -3.47 8.55 -2.90
C MET A 37 -4.04 7.64 -1.82
N SER A 38 -5.08 8.10 -1.11
CA SER A 38 -5.69 7.33 -0.01
C SER A 38 -6.34 6.03 -0.47
N HIS A 39 -6.85 6.00 -1.70
CA HIS A 39 -7.47 4.84 -2.31
C HIS A 39 -6.93 4.63 -3.73
N LEU A 40 -6.47 3.43 -4.02
CA LEU A 40 -5.84 3.08 -5.29
C LEU A 40 -6.35 1.72 -5.77
N ARG A 41 -6.79 1.64 -7.03
CA ARG A 41 -7.13 0.35 -7.62
C ARG A 41 -5.88 -0.31 -8.17
N ALA A 42 -5.77 -1.62 -8.01
CA ALA A 42 -4.65 -2.41 -8.52
C ALA A 42 -4.48 -2.22 -10.03
N LEU A 43 -5.60 -2.05 -10.76
CA LEU A 43 -5.60 -1.80 -12.21
C LEU A 43 -4.98 -0.46 -12.63
N ASP A 44 -4.91 0.54 -11.73
CA ASP A 44 -4.31 1.85 -12.02
C ASP A 44 -2.79 1.84 -11.83
N VAL A 45 -2.26 0.88 -11.07
CA VAL A 45 -0.83 0.79 -10.72
C VAL A 45 0.10 0.68 -11.93
N PRO A 46 -0.18 -0.13 -12.97
CA PRO A 46 0.69 -0.21 -14.15
C PRO A 46 0.86 1.14 -14.87
N GLU A 47 -0.18 1.98 -14.89
CA GLU A 47 -0.08 3.33 -15.46
C GLU A 47 0.78 4.25 -14.59
N LEU A 48 0.57 4.23 -13.27
CA LEU A 48 1.39 5.02 -12.34
C LEU A 48 2.88 4.64 -12.38
N LYS A 49 3.18 3.35 -12.57
CA LYS A 49 4.57 2.89 -12.79
C LYS A 49 5.15 3.45 -14.08
N ARG A 50 4.42 3.37 -15.20
CA ARG A 50 4.87 3.91 -16.50
C ARG A 50 5.04 5.43 -16.47
N ALA A 51 4.18 6.13 -15.72
CA ALA A 51 4.26 7.57 -15.53
C ALA A 51 5.39 8.02 -14.59
N GLY A 52 6.12 7.08 -13.97
CA GLY A 52 7.20 7.39 -13.03
C GLY A 52 6.72 7.98 -11.70
N VAL A 53 5.42 7.87 -11.38
CA VAL A 53 4.85 8.37 -10.13
C VAL A 53 5.31 7.54 -8.94
N ILE A 54 5.43 6.22 -9.13
CA ILE A 54 5.89 5.31 -8.08
C ILE A 54 7.43 5.29 -8.11
N GLY A 55 8.04 5.89 -7.09
CA GLY A 55 9.50 5.94 -6.98
C GLY A 55 10.16 4.56 -6.92
N GLU A 56 11.41 4.48 -7.37
CA GLU A 56 12.15 3.22 -7.52
C GLU A 56 12.21 2.39 -6.22
N GLY A 57 12.38 3.03 -5.06
CA GLY A 57 12.40 2.36 -3.76
C GLY A 57 11.06 1.73 -3.36
N MET A 58 9.95 2.24 -3.89
CA MET A 58 8.60 1.73 -3.61
C MET A 58 8.14 0.66 -4.60
N LEU A 59 8.77 0.56 -5.79
CA LEU A 59 8.39 -0.42 -6.80
C LEU A 59 8.33 -1.87 -6.26
N PRO A 60 9.34 -2.40 -5.54
CA PRO A 60 9.29 -3.78 -5.05
C PRO A 60 8.15 -4.02 -4.04
N LYS A 61 7.81 -2.99 -3.26
CA LYS A 61 6.73 -3.05 -2.26
C LYS A 61 5.37 -3.02 -2.94
N VAL A 62 5.21 -2.17 -3.96
CA VAL A 62 4.01 -2.11 -4.80
C VAL A 62 3.83 -3.40 -5.60
N ASP A 63 4.88 -3.98 -6.17
CA ASP A 63 4.83 -5.28 -6.84
C ASP A 63 4.34 -6.38 -5.90
N SER A 64 4.84 -6.40 -4.67
CA SER A 64 4.41 -7.35 -3.64
C SER A 64 2.94 -7.16 -3.25
N ALA A 65 2.48 -5.92 -3.16
CA ALA A 65 1.08 -5.59 -2.90
C ALA A 65 0.15 -6.07 -4.02
N ILE A 66 0.51 -5.82 -5.28
CA ILE A 66 -0.29 -6.23 -6.43
C ILE A 66 -0.37 -7.75 -6.53
N ALA A 67 0.76 -8.45 -6.37
CA ALA A 67 0.76 -9.91 -6.33
C ALA A 67 -0.15 -10.49 -5.23
N ALA A 68 -0.20 -9.84 -4.06
CA ALA A 68 -1.07 -10.23 -2.97
C ALA A 68 -2.56 -10.05 -3.32
N ILE A 69 -2.94 -8.87 -3.86
CA ILE A 69 -4.31 -8.58 -4.31
C ILE A 69 -4.77 -9.57 -5.39
N GLU A 70 -3.94 -9.80 -6.40
CA GLU A 70 -4.25 -10.69 -7.52
C GLU A 70 -4.46 -12.15 -7.06
N THR A 71 -3.76 -12.56 -6.00
CA THR A 71 -3.85 -13.92 -5.44
C THR A 71 -4.93 -14.05 -4.34
N GLY A 72 -5.72 -13.00 -4.09
CA GLY A 72 -6.93 -13.08 -3.27
C GLY A 72 -6.85 -12.46 -1.87
N VAL A 73 -5.79 -11.74 -1.54
CA VAL A 73 -5.83 -10.81 -0.39
C VAL A 73 -6.82 -9.69 -0.74
N GLU A 74 -7.80 -9.41 0.12
CA GLU A 74 -8.87 -8.47 -0.24
C GLU A 74 -8.35 -7.02 -0.32
N LYS A 75 -7.44 -6.64 0.57
CA LYS A 75 -6.91 -5.27 0.68
C LYS A 75 -5.44 -5.28 1.11
N VAL A 76 -4.65 -4.38 0.53
CA VAL A 76 -3.27 -4.12 0.96
C VAL A 76 -3.15 -2.65 1.32
N GLN A 77 -2.56 -2.33 2.47
CA GLN A 77 -2.39 -0.96 2.93
C GLN A 77 -0.91 -0.58 3.05
N PHE A 78 -0.56 0.63 2.62
CA PHE A 78 0.71 1.27 2.92
C PHE A 78 0.44 2.34 3.98
N VAL A 79 1.05 2.23 5.15
CA VAL A 79 0.79 3.14 6.28
C VAL A 79 2.07 3.78 6.79
N ASP A 80 1.94 5.01 7.28
CA ASP A 80 3.04 5.72 7.95
C ASP A 80 3.33 5.11 9.33
N GLY A 81 4.47 4.42 9.45
CA GLY A 81 4.95 3.85 10.71
C GLY A 81 5.43 4.88 11.72
N ARG A 82 5.61 6.15 11.32
CA ARG A 82 6.04 7.25 12.20
C ARG A 82 4.88 7.82 13.02
N ILE A 83 3.64 7.61 12.56
CA ILE A 83 2.43 8.06 13.26
C ILE A 83 2.08 7.06 14.38
N PRO A 84 1.94 7.50 15.65
CA PRO A 84 1.50 6.63 16.73
C PRO A 84 0.15 5.97 16.41
N HIS A 85 0.08 4.66 16.65
CA HIS A 85 -1.13 3.86 16.41
C HIS A 85 -1.60 3.81 14.95
N SER A 86 -0.72 4.04 13.97
CA SER A 86 -1.08 4.08 12.55
C SER A 86 -1.86 2.86 12.05
N VAL A 87 -1.51 1.66 12.51
CA VAL A 87 -2.26 0.43 12.16
C VAL A 87 -3.70 0.46 12.69
N LEU A 88 -3.92 0.97 13.90
CA LEU A 88 -5.28 1.08 14.46
C LEU A 88 -6.07 2.15 13.71
N LEU A 89 -5.45 3.29 13.42
CA LEU A 89 -6.07 4.37 12.67
C LEU A 89 -6.48 3.88 11.27
N GLU A 90 -5.61 3.15 10.57
CA GLU A 90 -5.89 2.59 9.25
C GLU A 90 -7.05 1.59 9.25
N ILE A 91 -7.14 0.75 10.28
CA ILE A 91 -8.14 -0.33 10.32
C ILE A 91 -9.50 0.17 10.84
N PHE A 92 -9.51 1.09 11.80
CA PHE A 92 -10.71 1.47 12.56
C PHE A 92 -11.21 2.89 12.29
N THR A 93 -10.68 3.59 11.29
CA THR A 93 -11.21 4.89 10.84
C THR A 93 -11.53 4.86 9.36
N ASP A 94 -12.54 5.64 8.96
CA ASP A 94 -12.96 5.72 7.56
C ASP A 94 -11.97 6.50 6.68
N ALA A 95 -11.24 7.45 7.29
CA ALA A 95 -10.26 8.26 6.58
C ALA A 95 -8.98 7.48 6.24
N GLY A 96 -8.60 6.51 7.08
CA GLY A 96 -7.28 5.88 7.02
C GLY A 96 -6.15 6.88 7.29
N VAL A 97 -4.91 6.40 7.31
CA VAL A 97 -3.70 7.24 7.46
C VAL A 97 -2.66 6.99 6.37
N GLY A 98 -3.01 6.21 5.34
CA GLY A 98 -2.12 5.96 4.22
C GLY A 98 -2.85 5.61 2.93
N THR A 99 -2.26 4.70 2.15
CA THR A 99 -2.81 4.27 0.86
C THR A 99 -3.38 2.87 0.96
N GLU A 100 -4.69 2.74 0.72
CA GLU A 100 -5.33 1.46 0.52
C GLU A 100 -5.31 1.07 -0.97
N VAL A 101 -4.78 -0.11 -1.25
CA VAL A 101 -4.87 -0.77 -2.56
C VAL A 101 -5.93 -1.85 -2.52
N VAL A 102 -6.86 -1.77 -3.47
CA VAL A 102 -7.94 -2.74 -3.69
C VAL A 102 -7.91 -3.28 -5.11
N ARG A 103 -8.68 -4.33 -5.37
CA ARG A 103 -8.80 -4.92 -6.71
C ARG A 103 -9.37 -3.94 -7.73
#